data_AF-A0A1B0AS11-F1
#
_entry.id   AF-A0A1B0AS11-F1
#
_cell.length_a   1.000
_cell.length_b   1.000
_cell.length_c   1.000
_cell.angle_alpha   90.00
_cell.angle_beta   90.00
_cell.angle_gamma   90.00
#
_symmetry.space_group_name_H-M   'P 1'
#
loop_
_entity.id
_entity.type
_entity.pdbx_description
1 polymer ?
#
loop_
_entity_poly.entity_id
_entity_poly.type
_entity_poly.pdbx_seq_one_letter_code
_entity_poly.pdbx_strand_id
1 'polypeptide(L)'
;MEQFIYNKPICRPDQKKIYGVARNEAAEISCEVDAFPPPENFKWSFNNTAETFDMPQSGFRAHSAQGSTLTYTPVKKQIIAHN
;
A
#
# COMPACT_ATOMS: atom_id res chain seq x y z
N MET A 1 0.79 0.56 -25.64
CA MET A 1 0.99 -0.88 -25.41
C MET A 1 1.00 -1.06 -23.92
N GLU A 2 -0.04 -1.67 -23.35
CA GLU A 2 -0.14 -1.87 -21.90
C GLU A 2 0.90 -2.90 -21.47
N GLN A 3 1.86 -2.45 -20.66
CA GLN A 3 2.97 -3.27 -20.24
C GLN A 3 2.54 -4.03 -18.98
N PHE A 4 2.06 -5.26 -19.14
CA PHE A 4 1.77 -6.14 -18.02
C PHE A 4 3.06 -6.41 -17.24
N ILE A 5 3.11 -5.93 -15.99
CA ILE A 5 4.29 -6.12 -15.15
C ILE A 5 4.23 -7.55 -14.58
N TYR A 6 4.96 -8.45 -15.23
CA TYR A 6 5.09 -9.87 -14.82
C TYR A 6 5.82 -10.06 -13.47
N ASN A 7 6.48 -9.02 -12.97
CA ASN A 7 7.27 -9.08 -11.73
C ASN A 7 6.67 -8.19 -10.65
N LYS A 8 6.02 -8.84 -9.68
CA LYS A 8 5.48 -8.26 -8.44
C LYS A 8 4.53 -7.08 -8.68
N PRO A 9 3.22 -7.24 -8.46
CA PRO A 9 2.26 -6.15 -8.66
C PRO A 9 2.64 -4.94 -7.78
N ILE A 10 3.10 -3.85 -8.40
CA ILE A 10 3.36 -2.57 -7.73
C ILE A 10 2.15 -1.67 -7.98
N CYS A 11 1.81 -0.84 -6.99
CA CYS A 11 0.72 0.13 -7.13
C CYS A 11 0.92 1.02 -8.36
N ARG A 12 -0.16 1.26 -9.11
CA ARG A 12 -0.12 2.11 -10.30
C ARG A 12 0.43 3.49 -9.93
N PRO A 13 1.25 4.10 -10.81
CA PRO A 13 1.97 5.33 -10.49
C PRO A 13 1.09 6.57 -10.35
N ASP A 14 -0.14 6.53 -10.86
CA ASP A 14 -1.15 7.60 -10.89
C ASP A 14 -2.08 7.62 -9.67
N GLN A 15 -1.86 6.72 -8.71
CA GLN A 15 -2.66 6.66 -7.48
C GLN A 15 -2.15 7.60 -6.40
N LYS A 16 -2.99 7.85 -5.39
CA LYS A 16 -2.64 8.65 -4.21
C LYS A 16 -1.48 8.01 -3.47
N LYS A 17 -0.35 8.72 -3.36
CA LYS A 17 0.87 8.27 -2.64
C LYS A 17 1.05 8.89 -1.27
N ILE A 18 0.43 10.06 -1.04
CA ILE A 18 0.57 10.82 0.20
C ILE A 18 -0.77 10.78 0.94
N TYR A 19 -0.74 10.23 2.15
CA TYR A 19 -1.87 10.14 3.07
C TYR A 19 -1.53 10.95 4.32
N GLY A 20 -2.21 12.08 4.52
CA GLY A 20 -2.13 12.83 5.78
C GLY A 20 -3.03 12.14 6.81
N VAL A 21 -2.46 11.69 7.93
CA VAL A 21 -3.17 10.90 8.94
C VAL A 21 -2.79 11.43 10.32
N ALA A 22 -3.78 11.74 11.16
CA ALA A 22 -3.49 12.10 12.54
C ALA A 22 -3.10 10.89 13.37
N ARG A 23 -2.45 11.12 14.52
CA ARG A 23 -2.10 10.04 15.44
C ARG A 23 -3.38 9.33 15.92
N ASN A 24 -3.34 8.00 15.93
CA ASN A 24 -4.48 7.14 16.29
C ASN A 24 -5.69 7.25 15.35
N GLU A 25 -5.55 7.91 14.20
CA GLU A 25 -6.58 7.94 13.16
C GLU A 25 -6.32 6.84 12.15
N ALA A 26 -7.34 6.03 11.84
CA ALA A 26 -7.19 4.99 10.83
C ALA A 26 -7.18 5.62 9.44
N ALA A 27 -6.18 5.27 8.63
CA ALA A 27 -6.11 5.63 7.23
C ALA A 27 -6.35 4.43 6.34
N GLU A 28 -7.13 4.64 5.29
CA GLU A 28 -7.33 3.66 4.24
C GLU A 28 -6.45 4.00 3.03
N ILE A 29 -5.52 3.10 2.72
CA ILE A 29 -4.56 3.23 1.64
C ILE A 29 -4.95 2.21 0.58
N SER A 30 -5.40 2.69 -0.58
CA SER A 30 -5.77 1.84 -1.70
C SER A 30 -4.64 1.74 -2.71
N CYS A 31 -4.42 0.53 -3.21
CA CYS A 31 -3.44 0.21 -4.23
C CYS A 31 -4.12 -0.65 -5.31
N GLU A 32 -4.06 -0.19 -6.55
CA GLU A 32 -4.44 -0.96 -7.74
C GLU A 32 -3.18 -1.33 -8.49
N VAL A 33 -3.18 -2.50 -9.11
CA VAL A 33 -2.00 -3.08 -9.73
C VAL A 33 -2.34 -3.61 -11.12
N ASP A 34 -1.46 -3.37 -12.09
CA ASP A 34 -1.59 -3.95 -13.43
C ASP A 34 -0.73 -5.20 -13.55
N ALA A 35 -1.34 -6.35 -13.27
CA ALA A 35 -0.71 -7.65 -13.39
C ALA A 35 -1.58 -8.61 -14.21
N PHE A 36 -0.90 -9.37 -15.08
CA PHE A 36 -1.49 -10.48 -15.83
C PHE A 36 -0.55 -11.70 -15.74
N PRO A 37 -1.01 -12.83 -15.18
CA PRO A 37 -2.34 -13.06 -14.61
C PRO A 37 -2.60 -12.19 -13.36
N PRO A 38 -3.86 -12.03 -12.92
CA PRO A 38 -4.19 -11.32 -11.68
C PRO A 38 -3.43 -11.90 -10.49
N PRO A 39 -3.05 -11.06 -9.51
CA PRO A 39 -2.30 -11.52 -8.34
C PRO A 39 -3.13 -12.45 -7.46
N GLU A 40 -2.55 -13.59 -7.11
CA GLU A 40 -3.16 -14.55 -6.18
C GLU A 40 -3.12 -14.06 -4.73
N ASN A 41 -2.11 -13.25 -4.37
CA ASN A 41 -1.90 -12.73 -3.03
C ASN A 41 -1.37 -11.30 -3.07
N PHE A 42 -1.82 -10.49 -2.11
CA PHE A 42 -1.30 -9.14 -1.89
C PHE A 42 -0.33 -9.13 -0.71
N LYS A 43 0.76 -8.37 -0.83
CA LYS A 43 1.69 -8.10 0.26
C LYS A 43 1.85 -6.59 0.40
N TRP A 44 1.64 -6.09 1.60
CA TRP A 44 1.90 -4.70 1.95
C TRP A 44 3.17 -4.62 2.78
N SER A 45 4.10 -3.79 2.35
CA SER A 45 5.23 -3.36 3.15
C SER A 45 5.17 -1.85 3.31
N PHE A 46 5.46 -1.38 4.51
CA PHE A 46 5.59 0.05 4.77
C PHE A 46 7.06 0.38 4.88
N ASN A 47 7.52 1.31 4.04
CA ASN A 47 8.87 1.84 4.10
C ASN A 47 8.79 3.22 4.75
N ASN A 48 9.22 3.33 6.00
CA ASN A 48 9.58 4.61 6.57
C ASN A 48 11.11 4.73 6.64
N THR A 49 11.61 5.94 6.84
CA THR A 49 13.05 6.23 6.93
C THR A 49 13.80 5.44 8.00
N ALA A 50 13.11 4.80 8.95
CA ALA A 50 13.73 3.99 9.98
C ALA A 50 13.78 2.50 9.61
N GLU A 51 12.69 1.94 9.09
CA GLU A 51 12.52 0.50 8.91
C GLU A 51 11.51 0.19 7.79
N THR A 52 11.73 -0.94 7.10
CA THR A 52 10.70 -1.59 6.30
C THR A 52 10.09 -2.71 7.12
N PHE A 53 8.77 -2.68 7.32
CA PHE A 53 8.07 -3.76 8.00
C PHE A 53 6.92 -4.31 7.15
N ASP A 54 6.77 -5.63 7.21
CA ASP A 54 5.68 -6.34 6.56
C ASP A 54 4.39 -6.16 7.36
N MET A 55 3.31 -5.74 6.70
CA MET A 55 2.01 -5.61 7.34
C MET A 55 1.38 -6.99 7.57
N PRO A 56 0.79 -7.23 8.74
CA PRO A 56 0.04 -8.47 8.97
C PRO A 56 -1.17 -8.51 8.02
N GLN A 57 -1.58 -9.72 7.61
CA GLN A 57 -2.73 -9.91 6.72
C GLN A 57 -4.04 -9.32 7.29
N SER A 58 -4.18 -9.20 8.61
CA SER A 58 -5.32 -8.54 9.24
C SER A 58 -5.40 -7.03 8.97
N GLY A 59 -4.30 -6.41 8.53
CA GLY A 59 -4.23 -4.98 8.25
C GLY A 59 -4.75 -4.59 6.87
N PHE A 60 -4.88 -5.53 5.92
CA PHE A 60 -5.28 -5.22 4.55
C PHE A 60 -6.26 -6.23 3.97
N ARG A 61 -7.06 -5.78 3.01
CA ARG A 61 -8.06 -6.59 2.33
C ARG A 61 -7.96 -6.38 0.83
N ALA A 62 -8.12 -7.45 0.05
CA ALA A 62 -8.35 -7.33 -1.39
C ALA A 62 -9.79 -6.85 -1.63
N HIS A 63 -9.96 -5.73 -2.33
CA HIS A 63 -11.28 -5.20 -2.70
C HIS A 63 -11.64 -5.53 -4.16
N SER A 64 -10.66 -5.91 -4.99
CA SER A 64 -10.86 -6.43 -6.35
C SER A 64 -9.70 -7.36 -6.77
N ALA A 65 -9.81 -8.02 -7.94
CA ALA A 65 -8.76 -8.90 -8.45
C ALA A 65 -7.41 -8.19 -8.67
N GLN A 66 -7.43 -6.88 -8.82
CA GLN A 66 -6.26 -6.03 -9.06
C GLN A 66 -6.14 -4.93 -8.01
N GLY A 67 -6.85 -5.03 -6.89
CA GLY A 67 -6.98 -3.95 -5.93
C GLY A 67 -7.00 -4.41 -4.48
N SER A 68 -6.18 -3.78 -3.64
CA SER A 68 -6.16 -4.00 -2.19
C SER A 68 -6.21 -2.68 -1.44
N THR A 69 -6.83 -2.70 -0.27
CA THR A 69 -6.88 -1.59 0.68
C THR A 69 -6.22 -2.01 1.98
N LEU A 70 -5.23 -1.24 2.43
CA LEU A 70 -4.57 -1.35 3.73
C LEU A 70 -5.21 -0.34 4.69
N THR A 71 -5.60 -0.80 5.88
CA THR A 71 -5.99 0.05 7.00
C THR A 71 -4.80 0.21 7.92
N TYR A 72 -4.27 1.42 8.01
CA TYR A 72 -3.11 1.75 8.82
C TYR A 72 -3.45 2.82 9.85
N THR A 73 -3.21 2.52 11.13
CA THR A 73 -3.37 3.46 12.24
C THR A 73 -2.00 3.81 12.81
N PRO A 74 -1.48 5.03 12.60
CA PRO A 74 -0.19 5.44 13.14
C PRO A 74 -0.29 5.63 14.66
N VAL A 75 0.31 4.70 15.40
CA VAL A 75 0.36 4.71 16.88
C VAL A 75 1.62 5.41 17.43
N LYS A 76 2.70 5.49 16.65
CA LYS A 76 3.95 6.18 17.00
C LYS A 76 3.97 7.59 16.39
N LYS A 77 4.49 8.57 17.14
CA LYS A 77 4.73 9.92 16.61
C LYS A 77 5.90 9.86 15.61
N GLN A 78 5.68 10.47 14.45
CA GLN A 78 6.67 11.05 13.53
C GLN A 78 7.27 10.14 12.46
N ILE A 79 6.90 10.39 11.21
CA ILE A 79 7.90 10.74 10.19
C ILE A 79 7.36 11.97 9.47
N ILE A 80 8.14 13.05 9.56
CA ILE A 80 7.84 14.36 9.01
C ILE A 80 8.08 14.31 7.50
N ALA A 81 7.29 15.06 6.74
CA ALA A 81 7.50 15.32 5.32
C ALA A 81 8.74 16.21 5.06
N HIS A 82 9.33 16.03 3.86
CA HIS A 82 10.30 16.85 3.12
C HIS A 82 11.79 16.83 3.56
N ASN A 83 12.68 16.45 2.63
CA ASN A 83 13.24 17.34 1.60
C ASN A 83 13.51 16.53 0.31
#